data_AF-A0A1G9N0D8-F1
#
_entry.id   AF-A0A1G9N0D8-F1
#
_cell.length_a   1.000
_cell.length_b   1.000
_cell.length_c   1.000
_cell.angle_alpha   90.00
_cell.angle_beta   90.00
_cell.angle_gamma   90.00
#
_symmetry.space_group_name_H-M   'P 1'
#
loop_
_entity.id
_entity.type
_entity.pdbx_description
1 polymer ?
#
loop_
_entity_poly.entity_id
_entity_poly.type
_entity_poly.pdbx_seq_one_letter_code
_entity_poly.pdbx_strand_id
1 'polypeptide(L)'
;MAEKIYFDHINEKTDSYFLEYSPPVGSLPFASLTVTYVSDVAAEKVAADLEDLAGKWIARYPVPVMASAFDRRGDLIDLEKVRSCSHLTAIMDEEKLRYRWELLEDEEFPEELQDPRYLLEIYSDLNYRTQKEVSTQARENLKPIRAAKRLLIVWSVVVPAAIALLEFFSPMWLSVIALVYSFWKAYQQWLKLTGRKEKSDREIEREKDSRLKEHHHYHCQLNPDGFLRLKVENFQKIEEDQIQKKYDSISNSN
;
A
#
# COMPACT_ATOMS: atom_id res chain seq x y z
N MET A 1 -20.50 1.05 21.32
CA MET A 1 -19.95 0.96 19.95
C MET A 1 -20.15 -0.48 19.50
N ALA A 2 -20.89 -0.70 18.41
CA ALA A 2 -21.07 -2.04 17.86
C ALA A 2 -19.70 -2.60 17.41
N GLU A 3 -19.51 -3.92 17.57
CA GLU A 3 -18.30 -4.60 17.12
C GLU A 3 -18.22 -4.56 15.59
N LYS A 4 -17.11 -4.05 15.04
CA LYS A 4 -16.93 -3.99 13.58
C LYS A 4 -16.57 -5.37 13.04
N ILE A 5 -17.23 -5.73 11.95
CA ILE A 5 -17.02 -6.98 11.21
C ILE A 5 -16.36 -6.65 9.88
N TYR A 6 -15.41 -7.49 9.47
CA TYR A 6 -14.69 -7.38 8.20
C TYR A 6 -14.91 -8.67 7.43
N PHE A 7 -15.63 -8.58 6.31
CA PHE A 7 -15.83 -9.71 5.41
C PHE A 7 -14.66 -9.81 4.42
N ASP A 8 -14.37 -11.03 3.96
CA ASP A 8 -13.41 -11.24 2.88
C ASP A 8 -13.93 -10.62 1.56
N HIS A 9 -13.02 -10.02 0.79
CA HIS A 9 -13.32 -9.47 -0.54
C HIS A 9 -13.48 -10.60 -1.57
N ILE A 10 -14.42 -10.43 -2.50
CA ILE A 10 -14.60 -11.37 -3.61
C ILE A 10 -13.89 -10.82 -4.84
N ASN A 11 -13.01 -11.61 -5.44
CA ASN A 11 -12.29 -11.24 -6.65
C ASN A 11 -12.70 -12.18 -7.79
N GLU A 12 -13.14 -11.61 -8.91
CA GLU A 12 -13.45 -12.36 -10.12
C GLU A 12 -12.68 -11.75 -11.30
N LYS A 13 -12.42 -12.56 -12.33
CA LYS A 13 -11.77 -12.07 -13.56
C LYS A 13 -12.44 -12.60 -14.81
N THR A 14 -12.40 -11.77 -15.85
CA THR A 14 -12.84 -12.04 -17.21
C THR A 14 -11.69 -11.71 -18.15
N ASP A 15 -11.78 -12.03 -19.44
CA ASP A 15 -10.70 -11.80 -20.40
C ASP A 15 -10.28 -10.31 -20.55
N SER A 16 -11.16 -9.36 -20.21
CA SER A 16 -10.95 -7.92 -20.43
C SER A 16 -10.81 -7.07 -19.16
N TYR A 17 -11.20 -7.60 -17.99
CA TYR A 17 -11.16 -6.90 -16.71
C TYR A 17 -11.15 -7.89 -15.55
N PHE A 18 -10.77 -7.41 -14.36
CA PHE A 18 -11.08 -8.07 -13.11
C PHE A 18 -11.92 -7.15 -12.23
N LEU A 19 -12.69 -7.75 -11.33
CA LEU A 19 -13.49 -7.03 -10.37
C LEU A 19 -13.15 -7.44 -8.95
N GLU A 20 -13.32 -6.50 -8.03
CA GLU A 20 -13.22 -6.69 -6.60
C GLU A 20 -14.50 -6.17 -5.95
N TYR A 21 -15.26 -7.07 -5.35
CA TYR A 21 -16.43 -6.75 -4.54
C TYR A 21 -16.05 -6.75 -3.07
N SER A 22 -16.31 -5.63 -2.40
CA SER A 22 -16.07 -5.44 -0.98
C SER A 22 -17.40 -5.19 -0.27
N PRO A 23 -17.80 -6.07 0.67
CA PRO A 23 -18.95 -5.81 1.53
C PRO A 23 -18.79 -4.50 2.33
N PRO A 24 -19.89 -3.92 2.84
CA PRO A 24 -19.84 -2.73 3.67
C PRO A 24 -18.93 -2.94 4.90
N VAL A 25 -18.03 -2.00 5.16
CA VAL A 25 -17.11 -2.06 6.30
C VAL A 25 -17.29 -0.86 7.22
N GLY A 26 -17.57 -1.14 8.49
CA GLY A 26 -17.56 -0.12 9.54
C GLY A 26 -18.73 0.86 9.41
N SER A 27 -18.44 2.08 8.94
CA SER A 27 -19.43 3.17 8.82
C SER A 27 -19.87 3.44 7.38
N LEU A 28 -19.33 2.71 6.40
CA LEU A 28 -19.73 2.87 5.01
C LEU A 28 -21.05 2.13 4.79
N PRO A 29 -22.14 2.80 4.39
CA PRO A 29 -23.46 2.19 4.26
C PRO A 29 -23.70 1.57 2.87
N PHE A 30 -22.65 1.11 2.19
CA PHE A 30 -22.73 0.48 0.88
C PHE A 30 -21.56 -0.49 0.66
N ALA A 31 -21.76 -1.46 -0.24
CA ALA A 31 -20.69 -2.30 -0.75
C ALA A 31 -19.97 -1.58 -1.90
N SER A 32 -18.66 -1.78 -2.04
CA SER A 32 -17.91 -1.24 -3.17
C SER A 32 -17.64 -2.31 -4.21
N LEU A 33 -17.91 -1.97 -5.48
CA LEU A 33 -17.58 -2.78 -6.64
C LEU A 33 -16.54 -2.05 -7.48
N THR A 34 -15.32 -2.56 -7.49
CA THR A 34 -14.21 -1.97 -8.26
C THR A 34 -13.98 -2.82 -9.49
N VAL A 35 -14.10 -2.25 -10.69
CA VAL A 35 -13.83 -2.94 -11.96
C VAL A 35 -12.58 -2.33 -12.58
N THR A 36 -11.55 -3.14 -12.80
CA THR A 36 -10.28 -2.68 -13.40
C THR A 36 -10.07 -3.35 -14.74
N TYR A 37 -9.99 -2.55 -15.80
CA TYR A 37 -9.80 -3.01 -17.16
C TYR A 37 -8.32 -3.19 -17.49
N VAL A 38 -7.97 -4.31 -18.13
CA VAL A 38 -6.59 -4.57 -18.60
C VAL A 38 -6.36 -4.16 -20.06
N SER A 39 -7.41 -3.67 -20.72
CA SER A 39 -7.41 -3.21 -22.10
C SER A 39 -8.18 -1.90 -22.22
N ASP A 40 -7.92 -1.12 -23.27
CA ASP A 40 -8.64 0.12 -23.51
C ASP A 40 -10.09 -0.18 -23.92
N VAL A 41 -11.06 0.41 -23.21
CA VAL A 41 -12.50 0.20 -23.42
C VAL A 41 -13.22 1.55 -23.57
N ALA A 42 -14.22 1.59 -24.45
CA ALA A 42 -15.04 2.78 -24.66
C ALA A 42 -15.92 3.08 -23.43
N ALA A 43 -16.08 4.36 -23.08
CA ALA A 43 -16.81 4.81 -21.90
C ALA A 43 -18.27 4.32 -21.88
N GLU A 44 -18.93 4.23 -23.04
CA GLU A 44 -20.30 3.71 -23.16
C GLU A 44 -20.39 2.24 -22.77
N LYS A 45 -19.38 1.45 -23.16
CA LYS A 45 -19.31 0.05 -22.77
C LYS A 45 -19.02 -0.10 -21.28
N VAL A 46 -18.10 0.70 -20.74
CA VAL A 46 -17.80 0.72 -19.31
C VAL A 46 -19.06 1.03 -18.49
N ALA A 47 -19.84 2.04 -18.89
CA ALA A 47 -21.07 2.39 -18.19
C ALA A 47 -22.11 1.26 -18.20
N ALA A 48 -22.27 0.57 -19.34
CA ALA A 48 -23.17 -0.58 -19.46
C ALA A 48 -22.68 -1.78 -18.63
N ASP A 49 -21.37 -2.06 -18.65
CA ASP A 49 -20.75 -3.14 -17.87
C ASP A 49 -20.93 -2.87 -16.36
N LEU A 50 -20.80 -1.61 -15.90
CA LEU A 50 -21.07 -1.24 -14.50
C LEU A 50 -22.53 -1.47 -14.10
N GLU A 51 -23.50 -1.10 -14.95
CA GLU A 51 -24.93 -1.31 -14.68
C GLU A 51 -25.27 -2.81 -14.58
N ASP A 52 -24.75 -3.64 -15.50
CA ASP A 52 -24.94 -5.10 -15.49
C ASP A 52 -24.30 -5.75 -14.26
N LEU A 53 -23.04 -5.43 -13.97
CA LEU A 53 -22.32 -6.01 -12.84
C LEU A 53 -22.92 -5.58 -11.50
N ALA A 54 -23.22 -4.29 -11.32
CA ALA A 54 -23.86 -3.81 -10.10
C ALA A 54 -25.24 -4.49 -9.89
N GLY A 55 -25.99 -4.69 -10.98
CA GLY A 55 -27.26 -5.41 -10.96
C GLY A 55 -27.12 -6.88 -10.53
N LYS A 56 -26.08 -7.58 -10.98
CA LYS A 56 -25.79 -8.96 -10.54
C LYS A 56 -25.42 -9.01 -9.06
N TRP A 57 -24.59 -8.09 -8.59
CA TRP A 57 -24.13 -8.06 -7.20
C TRP A 57 -25.24 -7.71 -6.22
N ILE A 58 -26.07 -6.72 -6.53
CA ILE A 58 -27.20 -6.37 -5.66
C ILE A 58 -28.30 -7.44 -5.65
N ALA A 59 -28.44 -8.21 -6.74
CA ALA A 59 -29.32 -9.37 -6.76
C ALA A 59 -28.80 -10.53 -5.90
N ARG A 60 -27.47 -10.69 -5.80
CA ARG A 60 -26.83 -11.69 -4.93
C ARG A 60 -26.86 -11.27 -3.46
N TYR A 61 -26.51 -10.01 -3.19
CA TYR A 61 -26.50 -9.41 -1.86
C TYR A 61 -27.36 -8.15 -1.91
N PRO A 62 -28.56 -8.13 -1.31
CA PRO A 62 -29.50 -7.02 -1.41
C PRO A 62 -29.07 -5.82 -0.54
N VAL A 63 -27.87 -5.29 -0.80
CA VAL A 63 -27.33 -4.08 -0.22
C VAL A 63 -26.98 -3.09 -1.33
N PRO A 64 -27.03 -1.78 -1.07
CA PRO A 64 -26.56 -0.77 -2.00
C PRO A 64 -25.11 -1.03 -2.44
N VAL A 65 -24.85 -0.93 -3.74
CA VAL A 65 -23.52 -1.15 -4.34
C VAL A 65 -23.07 0.11 -5.05
N MET A 66 -21.92 0.66 -4.66
CA MET A 66 -21.25 1.72 -5.38
C MET A 66 -20.17 1.12 -6.30
N ALA A 67 -20.36 1.25 -7.60
CA ALA A 67 -19.51 0.70 -8.63
C ALA A 67 -18.63 1.79 -9.27
N SER A 68 -17.35 1.49 -9.45
CA SER A 68 -16.36 2.39 -10.07
C SER A 68 -15.46 1.61 -11.03
N ALA A 69 -15.05 2.27 -12.12
CA ALA A 69 -14.22 1.67 -13.15
C ALA A 69 -12.85 2.34 -13.24
N PHE A 70 -11.80 1.52 -13.37
CA PHE A 70 -10.41 1.96 -13.49
C PHE A 70 -9.79 1.39 -14.75
N ASP A 71 -8.90 2.16 -15.37
CA ASP A 71 -8.16 1.72 -16.55
C ASP A 71 -6.95 0.83 -16.18
N ARG A 72 -6.18 0.43 -17.20
CA ARG A 72 -4.98 -0.41 -17.02
C ARG A 72 -3.86 0.28 -16.23
N ARG A 73 -3.96 1.59 -16.03
CA ARG A 73 -3.02 2.42 -15.27
C ARG A 73 -3.48 2.68 -13.85
N GLY A 74 -4.67 2.21 -13.46
CA GLY A 74 -5.25 2.49 -12.16
C GLY A 74 -5.92 3.86 -12.07
N ASP A 75 -6.03 4.57 -13.20
CA ASP A 75 -6.73 5.85 -13.26
C ASP A 75 -8.24 5.61 -13.33
N LEU A 76 -9.03 6.42 -12.62
CA LEU A 76 -10.50 6.37 -12.70
C LEU A 76 -10.93 6.72 -14.13
N ILE A 77 -11.76 5.86 -14.73
CA ILE A 77 -12.31 6.12 -16.06
C ILE A 77 -13.36 7.22 -15.95
N ASP A 78 -13.12 8.35 -16.62
CA ASP A 78 -14.07 9.46 -16.71
C ASP A 78 -15.30 9.07 -17.55
N LEU A 79 -16.45 8.97 -16.89
CA LEU A 79 -17.74 8.67 -17.52
C LEU A 79 -18.66 9.90 -17.60
N GLU A 80 -18.22 11.09 -17.19
CA GLU A 80 -19.05 12.31 -17.15
C GLU A 80 -19.51 12.77 -18.55
N LYS A 81 -18.87 12.27 -19.61
CA LYS A 81 -19.29 12.50 -20.99
C LYS A 81 -20.49 11.65 -21.43
N VAL A 82 -20.75 10.54 -20.73
CA VAL A 82 -21.77 9.54 -21.07
C VAL A 82 -22.85 9.43 -19.99
N ARG A 83 -22.53 9.82 -18.76
CA ARG A 83 -23.35 9.79 -17.55
C ARG A 83 -23.12 11.06 -16.72
N SER A 84 -23.93 11.28 -15.68
CA SER A 84 -23.82 12.46 -14.82
C SER A 84 -22.64 12.40 -13.83
N CYS A 85 -22.09 11.22 -13.57
CA CYS A 85 -20.98 10.99 -12.66
C CYS A 85 -20.18 9.77 -13.12
N SER A 86 -18.93 9.64 -12.66
CA SER A 86 -18.07 8.47 -12.91
C SER A 86 -18.35 7.30 -11.95
N HIS A 87 -19.22 7.49 -10.96
CA HIS A 87 -19.63 6.47 -10.00
C HIS A 87 -21.09 6.09 -10.22
N LEU A 88 -21.37 4.80 -10.18
CA LEU A 88 -22.73 4.26 -10.23
C LEU A 88 -23.10 3.75 -8.85
N THR A 89 -24.26 4.15 -8.34
CA THR A 89 -24.86 3.58 -7.14
C THR A 89 -26.10 2.77 -7.53
N ALA A 90 -26.07 1.46 -7.28
CA ALA A 90 -27.22 0.57 -7.43
C ALA A 90 -27.92 0.42 -6.08
N ILE A 91 -29.23 0.65 -6.05
CA ILE A 91 -30.07 0.50 -4.85
C ILE A 91 -31.30 -0.33 -5.19
N MET A 92 -31.74 -1.13 -4.23
CA MET A 92 -33.02 -1.83 -4.28
C MET A 92 -34.07 -0.98 -3.54
N ASP A 93 -35.02 -0.40 -4.27
CA ASP A 93 -36.12 0.41 -3.73
C ASP A 93 -37.45 -0.33 -3.98
N GLU A 94 -38.15 -0.74 -2.93
CA GLU A 94 -39.40 -1.53 -3.02
C GLU A 94 -39.29 -2.73 -3.99
N GLU A 95 -38.21 -3.52 -3.86
CA GLU A 95 -37.88 -4.66 -4.75
C GLU A 95 -37.59 -4.30 -6.22
N LYS A 96 -37.43 -3.01 -6.53
CA LYS A 96 -37.02 -2.54 -7.86
C LYS A 96 -35.59 -2.02 -7.82
N LEU A 97 -34.77 -2.60 -8.68
CA LEU A 97 -33.42 -2.12 -8.92
C LEU A 97 -33.45 -0.73 -9.58
N ARG A 98 -32.77 0.24 -8.96
CA ARG A 98 -32.54 1.57 -9.52
C ARG A 98 -31.05 1.86 -9.60
N TYR A 99 -30.64 2.41 -10.73
CA TYR A 99 -29.29 2.88 -10.99
C TYR A 99 -29.26 4.39 -10.87
N ARG A 100 -28.34 4.91 -10.05
CA ARG A 100 -28.13 6.34 -9.84
C ARG A 100 -26.68 6.70 -10.12
N TRP A 101 -26.47 7.61 -11.07
CA TRP A 101 -25.14 8.09 -11.46
C TRP A 101 -24.80 9.38 -10.70
N GLU A 102 -24.75 9.29 -9.39
CA GLU A 102 -24.50 10.40 -8.47
C GLU A 102 -23.92 9.88 -7.15
N LEU A 103 -23.29 10.79 -6.40
CA LEU A 103 -22.85 10.52 -5.03
C LEU A 103 -24.02 10.78 -4.09
N LEU A 104 -24.41 9.76 -3.34
CA LEU A 104 -25.50 9.83 -2.37
C LEU A 104 -24.96 10.22 -1.00
N GLU A 105 -25.79 10.91 -0.22
CA GLU A 105 -25.50 11.20 1.18
C GLU A 105 -25.74 9.97 2.06
N ASP A 106 -25.06 9.89 3.20
CA ASP A 106 -25.12 8.72 4.10
C ASP A 106 -26.57 8.43 4.57
N GLU A 107 -27.41 9.45 4.70
CA GLU A 107 -28.82 9.32 5.11
C GLU A 107 -29.74 8.71 4.04
N GLU A 108 -29.30 8.64 2.77
CA GLU A 108 -30.08 8.01 1.70
C GLU A 108 -29.97 6.48 1.71
N PHE A 109 -29.08 5.93 2.51
CA PHE A 109 -28.88 4.48 2.62
C PHE A 109 -29.69 3.87 3.78
N PRO A 110 -30.12 2.59 3.66
CA PRO A 110 -30.86 1.90 4.72
C PRO A 110 -30.10 1.86 6.05
N GLU A 111 -30.75 2.27 7.15
CA GLU A 111 -30.15 2.27 8.49
C GLU A 111 -29.80 0.86 8.98
N GLU A 112 -30.48 -0.17 8.45
CA GLU A 112 -30.27 -1.59 8.77
C GLU A 112 -28.84 -2.06 8.44
N LEU A 113 -28.16 -1.39 7.50
CA LEU A 113 -26.78 -1.68 7.14
C LEU A 113 -25.79 -1.37 8.28
N GLN A 114 -26.21 -0.59 9.27
CA GLN A 114 -25.42 -0.33 10.48
C GLN A 114 -25.51 -1.48 11.49
N ASP A 115 -26.46 -2.42 11.36
CA ASP A 115 -26.57 -3.59 12.23
C ASP A 115 -25.67 -4.74 11.73
N PRO A 116 -24.65 -5.14 12.52
CA PRO A 116 -23.79 -6.26 12.15
C PRO A 116 -24.55 -7.58 11.96
N ARG A 117 -25.71 -7.78 12.61
CA ARG A 117 -26.50 -9.01 12.47
C ARG A 117 -27.12 -9.13 11.08
N TYR A 118 -27.62 -8.02 10.55
CA TYR A 118 -28.18 -7.95 9.20
C TYR A 118 -27.11 -8.27 8.16
N LEU A 119 -25.91 -7.70 8.31
CA LEU A 119 -24.79 -8.01 7.42
C LEU A 119 -24.34 -9.48 7.51
N LEU A 120 -24.32 -10.09 8.70
CA LEU A 120 -23.98 -11.51 8.85
C LEU A 120 -25.01 -12.45 8.19
N GLU A 121 -26.28 -12.04 8.10
CA GLU A 121 -27.32 -12.80 7.41
C GLU A 121 -27.12 -12.74 5.89
N ILE A 122 -26.93 -11.53 5.35
CA ILE A 122 -26.69 -11.31 3.92
C ILE A 122 -25.41 -11.98 3.44
N TYR A 123 -24.32 -11.82 4.19
CA TYR A 123 -22.98 -12.32 3.83
C TYR A 123 -22.64 -13.64 4.53
N SER A 124 -23.64 -14.48 4.77
CA SER A 124 -23.47 -15.76 5.47
C SER A 124 -22.58 -16.76 4.73
N ASP A 125 -22.39 -16.58 3.41
CA ASP A 125 -21.48 -17.37 2.58
C ASP A 125 -20.02 -16.88 2.60
N LEU A 126 -19.76 -15.71 3.20
CA LEU A 126 -18.41 -15.14 3.29
C LEU A 126 -17.78 -15.39 4.66
N ASN A 127 -16.48 -15.63 4.64
CA ASN A 127 -15.69 -15.59 5.86
C ASN A 127 -15.65 -14.16 6.38
N TYR A 128 -15.71 -14.01 7.69
CA TYR A 128 -15.58 -12.72 8.35
C TYR A 128 -14.57 -12.79 9.49
N ARG A 129 -14.05 -11.61 9.86
CA ARG A 129 -13.17 -11.40 11.00
C ARG A 129 -13.72 -10.27 11.85
N THR A 130 -13.62 -10.43 13.16
CA THR A 130 -14.02 -9.37 14.10
C THR A 130 -12.90 -8.35 14.27
N GLN A 131 -13.23 -7.12 14.67
CA GLN A 131 -12.24 -6.10 15.03
C GLN A 131 -11.23 -6.61 16.09
N LYS A 132 -11.68 -7.47 17.00
CA LYS A 132 -10.82 -8.08 18.01
C LYS A 132 -9.78 -9.01 17.38
N GLU A 133 -10.17 -9.84 16.42
CA GLU A 133 -9.25 -10.73 15.69
C GLU A 133 -8.26 -9.93 14.84
N VAL A 134 -8.76 -8.94 14.08
CA VAL A 134 -7.91 -8.05 13.26
C VAL A 134 -6.88 -7.32 14.13
N SER A 135 -7.31 -6.76 15.27
CA SER A 135 -6.39 -6.07 16.19
C SER A 135 -5.42 -7.01 16.90
N THR A 136 -5.83 -8.25 17.17
CA THR A 136 -4.96 -9.28 17.75
C THR A 136 -3.89 -9.69 16.75
N GLN A 137 -4.28 -10.01 15.51
CA GLN A 137 -3.35 -10.32 14.41
C GLN A 137 -2.38 -9.17 14.14
N ALA A 138 -2.86 -7.92 14.12
CA ALA A 138 -2.00 -6.74 13.99
C ALA A 138 -0.99 -6.62 15.15
N ARG A 139 -1.41 -6.90 16.39
CA ARG A 139 -0.51 -6.92 17.55
C ARG A 139 0.52 -8.04 17.47
N GLU A 140 0.14 -9.21 16.95
CA GLU A 140 1.05 -10.34 16.73
C GLU A 140 2.13 -10.00 15.71
N ASN A 141 1.73 -9.42 14.58
CA ASN A 141 2.65 -8.98 13.53
C ASN A 141 3.63 -7.89 14.01
N LEU A 142 3.28 -7.13 15.05
CA LEU A 142 4.16 -6.12 15.66
C LEU A 142 5.10 -6.68 16.74
N LYS A 143 4.92 -7.92 17.22
CA LYS A 143 5.84 -8.56 18.19
C LYS A 143 7.31 -8.54 17.71
N PRO A 144 7.66 -8.93 16.47
CA PRO A 144 9.05 -8.91 16.01
C PRO A 144 9.63 -7.49 15.96
N ILE A 145 8.85 -6.51 15.52
CA ILE A 145 9.29 -5.10 15.46
C ILE A 145 9.54 -4.55 16.88
N ARG A 146 8.67 -4.87 17.84
CA ARG A 146 8.86 -4.48 19.25
C ARG A 146 10.08 -5.14 19.86
N ALA A 147 10.35 -6.40 19.54
CA ALA A 147 11.56 -7.10 19.97
C ALA A 147 12.82 -6.46 19.38
N ALA A 148 12.83 -6.17 18.08
CA ALA A 148 13.94 -5.47 17.41
C ALA A 148 14.17 -4.07 18.03
N LYS A 149 13.11 -3.30 18.29
CA LYS A 149 13.21 -1.99 18.97
C LYS A 149 13.84 -2.11 20.35
N ARG A 150 13.45 -3.11 21.15
CA ARG A 150 14.06 -3.35 22.47
C ARG A 150 15.55 -3.69 22.36
N LEU A 151 15.92 -4.52 21.39
CA LEU A 151 17.32 -4.90 21.14
C LEU A 151 18.15 -3.67 20.75
N LEU A 152 17.62 -2.80 19.87
CA LEU A 152 18.25 -1.53 19.51
C LEU A 152 18.42 -0.59 20.71
N ILE A 153 17.42 -0.48 21.60
CA ILE A 153 17.52 0.36 22.81
C ILE A 153 18.60 -0.17 23.76
N VAL A 154 18.62 -1.49 24.00
CA VAL A 154 19.67 -2.11 24.83
C VAL A 154 21.05 -1.85 24.22
N TRP A 155 21.20 -2.03 22.91
CA TRP A 155 22.46 -1.80 22.23
C TRP A 155 22.88 -0.32 22.19
N SER A 156 21.93 0.61 22.07
CA SER A 156 22.21 2.05 21.99
C SER A 156 22.42 2.71 23.36
N VAL A 157 21.89 2.15 24.45
CA VAL A 157 21.95 2.78 25.77
C VAL A 157 22.81 1.98 26.73
N VAL A 158 22.57 0.67 26.86
CA VAL A 158 23.24 -0.17 27.86
C VAL A 158 24.69 -0.41 27.47
N VAL A 159 24.99 -0.64 26.18
CA VAL A 159 26.37 -0.87 25.74
C VAL A 159 27.22 0.41 25.89
N PRO A 160 26.80 1.60 25.40
CA PRO A 160 27.56 2.83 25.65
C PRO A 160 27.66 3.19 27.13
N ALA A 161 26.61 3.00 27.92
CA ALA A 161 26.67 3.25 29.37
C ALA A 161 27.62 2.30 30.10
N ALA A 162 27.65 1.01 29.71
CA ALA A 162 28.60 0.04 30.25
C ALA A 162 30.05 0.39 29.84
N ILE A 163 30.28 0.82 28.60
CA ILE A 163 31.58 1.32 28.14
C ILE A 163 31.99 2.56 28.94
N ALA A 164 31.08 3.53 29.12
CA ALA A 164 31.35 4.75 29.88
C ALA A 164 31.63 4.48 31.36
N LEU A 165 30.92 3.52 31.99
CA LEU A 165 31.19 3.08 33.35
C LEU A 165 32.54 2.35 33.44
N LEU A 166 32.86 1.49 32.46
CA LEU A 166 34.16 0.84 32.38
C LEU A 166 35.28 1.88 32.22
N GLU A 167 35.09 2.93 31.41
CA GLU A 167 36.03 4.05 31.29
C GLU A 167 36.18 4.83 32.60
N PHE A 168 35.08 5.13 33.29
CA PHE A 168 35.07 5.89 34.55
C PHE A 168 35.80 5.15 35.69
N PHE A 169 35.68 3.83 35.74
CA PHE A 169 36.37 2.99 36.73
C PHE A 169 37.74 2.46 36.25
N SER A 170 38.19 2.83 35.04
CA SER A 170 39.39 2.22 34.49
C SER A 170 40.68 2.83 35.01
N PRO A 171 41.71 2.02 35.28
CA PRO A 171 43.03 2.53 35.59
C PRO A 171 43.67 3.23 34.38
N MET A 172 44.68 4.06 34.68
CA MET A 172 45.45 4.94 33.78
C MET A 172 45.85 4.38 32.40
N TRP A 173 45.83 3.05 32.22
CA TRP A 173 46.15 2.36 30.97
C TRP A 173 45.08 2.54 29.87
N LEU A 174 43.80 2.78 30.18
CA LEU A 174 42.81 3.06 29.12
C LEU A 174 43.08 4.39 28.40
N SER A 175 43.53 5.43 29.12
CA SER A 175 43.94 6.70 28.52
C SER A 175 45.13 6.50 27.56
N VAL A 176 46.05 5.59 27.92
CA VAL A 176 47.17 5.21 27.05
C VAL A 176 46.67 4.43 25.83
N ILE A 177 45.70 3.52 25.97
CA ILE A 177 45.11 2.81 24.82
C ILE A 177 44.36 3.77 23.89
N ALA A 178 43.59 4.72 24.42
CA ALA A 178 42.89 5.73 23.64
C ALA A 178 43.89 6.64 22.89
N LEU A 179 45.01 7.00 23.53
CA LEU A 179 46.09 7.76 22.91
C LEU A 179 46.75 6.96 21.78
N VAL A 180 47.10 5.68 22.02
CA VAL A 180 47.70 4.79 21.02
C VAL A 180 46.75 4.56 19.85
N TYR A 181 45.45 4.34 20.11
CA TYR A 181 44.43 4.20 19.06
C TYR A 181 44.29 5.48 18.24
N SER A 182 44.32 6.65 18.89
CA SER A 182 44.27 7.95 18.21
C SER A 182 45.48 8.17 17.32
N PHE A 183 46.69 7.85 17.80
CA PHE A 183 47.91 7.90 16.99
C PHE A 183 47.88 6.90 15.83
N TRP A 184 47.42 5.67 16.07
CA TRP A 184 47.25 4.67 15.01
C TRP A 184 46.26 5.13 13.94
N LYS A 185 45.11 5.70 14.34
CA LYS A 185 44.11 6.24 13.42
C LYS A 185 44.65 7.42 12.62
N ALA A 186 45.39 8.32 13.27
CA ALA A 186 46.06 9.43 12.60
C ALA A 186 47.11 8.94 11.58
N TYR A 187 47.89 7.92 11.93
CA TYR A 187 48.86 7.28 11.03
C TYR A 187 48.17 6.60 9.83
N GLN A 188 47.08 5.88 10.06
CA GLN A 188 46.26 5.28 8.98
C GLN A 188 45.68 6.34 8.03
N GLN A 189 45.25 7.49 8.57
CA GLN A 189 44.77 8.61 7.77
C GLN A 189 45.90 9.26 6.97
N TRP A 190 47.09 9.41 7.56
CA TRP A 190 48.28 9.91 6.88
C TRP A 190 48.69 8.99 5.72
N LEU A 191 48.66 7.67 5.91
CA LEU A 191 48.92 6.70 4.83
C LEU A 191 47.89 6.82 3.69
N LYS A 192 46.62 7.10 4.02
CA LYS A 192 45.56 7.32 3.03
C LYS A 192 45.77 8.63 2.24
N LEU A 193 46.16 9.72 2.91
CA LEU A 193 46.42 11.02 2.27
C LEU A 193 47.70 11.03 1.42
N THR A 194 48.73 10.30 1.83
CA THR A 194 50.00 10.18 1.09
C THR A 194 49.95 9.14 -0.05
N GLY A 195 48.79 8.50 -0.28
CA GLY A 195 48.62 7.50 -1.33
C GLY A 195 49.35 6.19 -1.10
N ARG A 196 49.98 6.00 0.07
CA ARG A 196 50.72 4.77 0.45
C ARG A 196 49.81 3.63 0.90
N LYS A 197 48.53 3.91 1.12
CA LYS A 197 47.51 2.91 1.41
C LYS A 197 46.69 2.64 0.16
N GLU A 198 46.82 1.41 -0.35
CA GLU A 198 46.00 0.93 -1.46
C GLU A 198 44.53 0.87 -1.03
N LYS A 199 43.63 1.40 -1.86
CA LYS A 199 42.19 1.38 -1.58
C LYS A 199 41.71 -0.06 -1.69
N SER A 200 40.84 -0.47 -0.76
CA SER A 200 40.20 -1.77 -0.85
C SER A 200 39.23 -1.80 -2.04
N ASP A 201 39.01 -2.95 -2.66
CA ASP A 201 37.99 -3.14 -3.70
C ASP A 201 36.62 -2.59 -3.30
N ARG A 202 36.25 -2.79 -2.02
CA ARG A 202 35.01 -2.23 -1.45
C ARG A 202 34.98 -0.71 -1.41
N GLU A 203 36.12 -0.06 -1.18
CA GLU A 203 36.22 1.41 -1.22
C GLU A 203 36.16 1.92 -2.67
N ILE A 204 36.81 1.21 -3.60
CA ILE A 204 36.78 1.53 -5.03
C ILE A 204 35.35 1.42 -5.58
N GLU A 205 34.63 0.36 -5.21
CA GLU A 205 33.24 0.15 -5.63
C GLU A 205 32.32 1.25 -5.07
N ARG A 206 32.47 1.62 -3.79
CA ARG A 206 31.73 2.74 -3.20
C ARG A 206 32.02 4.07 -3.88
N GLU A 207 33.27 4.35 -4.25
CA GLU A 207 33.61 5.57 -4.97
C GLU A 207 33.04 5.59 -6.38
N LYS A 208 33.03 4.44 -7.08
CA LYS A 208 32.39 4.32 -8.38
C LYS A 208 30.89 4.56 -8.28
N ASP A 209 30.24 3.95 -7.31
CA ASP A 209 28.80 4.13 -7.04
C ASP A 209 28.48 5.59 -6.65
N SER A 210 29.28 6.23 -5.78
CA SER A 210 29.11 7.65 -5.43
C SER A 210 29.27 8.55 -6.65
N ARG A 211 30.30 8.33 -7.46
CA ARG A 211 30.52 9.10 -8.70
C ARG A 211 29.36 8.93 -9.68
N LEU A 212 28.84 7.71 -9.83
CA LEU A 212 27.66 7.46 -10.64
C LEU A 212 26.45 8.21 -10.08
N LYS A 213 26.19 8.12 -8.77
CA LYS A 213 25.07 8.84 -8.14
C LYS A 213 25.17 10.35 -8.31
N GLU A 214 26.35 10.92 -8.08
CA GLU A 214 26.63 12.35 -8.30
C GLU A 214 26.43 12.74 -9.76
N HIS A 215 26.93 11.94 -10.70
CA HIS A 215 26.74 12.16 -12.14
C HIS A 215 25.25 12.16 -12.53
N HIS A 216 24.48 11.16 -12.09
CA HIS A 216 23.03 11.12 -12.34
C HIS A 216 22.32 12.30 -11.66
N HIS A 217 22.65 12.59 -10.40
CA HIS A 217 22.06 13.70 -9.64
C HIS A 217 22.29 15.05 -10.32
N TYR A 218 23.50 15.29 -10.80
CA TYR A 218 23.87 16.48 -11.55
C TYR A 218 22.96 16.66 -12.79
N HIS A 219 22.80 15.62 -13.60
CA HIS A 219 21.92 15.69 -14.79
C HIS A 219 20.44 15.85 -14.42
N CYS A 220 19.98 15.25 -13.31
CA CYS A 220 18.63 15.48 -12.80
C CYS A 220 18.42 16.92 -12.35
N GLN A 221 19.43 17.58 -11.78
CA GLN A 221 19.35 19.01 -11.42
C GLN A 221 19.31 19.93 -12.64
N LEU A 222 20.00 19.57 -13.73
CA LEU A 222 19.98 20.36 -14.97
C LEU A 222 18.63 20.28 -15.72
N ASN A 223 17.87 19.20 -15.53
CA ASN A 223 16.57 19.01 -16.15
C ASN A 223 15.53 18.43 -15.16
N PRO A 224 15.05 19.26 -14.21
CA PRO A 224 14.11 18.82 -13.20
C PRO A 224 12.77 18.36 -13.81
N ASP A 225 12.30 19.03 -14.87
CA ASP A 225 11.04 18.69 -15.54
C ASP A 225 11.13 17.32 -16.24
N GLY A 226 12.26 17.04 -16.90
CA GLY A 226 12.53 15.73 -17.49
C GLY A 226 12.59 14.62 -16.45
N PHE A 227 13.19 14.87 -15.28
CA PHE A 227 13.20 13.92 -14.18
C PHE A 227 11.80 13.68 -13.59
N LEU A 228 11.00 14.74 -13.42
CA LEU A 228 9.61 14.63 -12.97
C LEU A 228 8.79 13.78 -13.93
N ARG A 229 8.94 14.00 -15.25
CA ARG A 229 8.29 13.19 -16.27
C ARG A 229 8.71 11.71 -16.19
N LEU A 230 10.01 11.42 -16.10
CA LEU A 230 10.50 10.05 -15.92
C LEU A 230 9.96 9.39 -14.65
N LYS A 231 9.83 10.15 -13.56
CA LYS A 231 9.25 9.66 -12.31
C LYS A 231 7.78 9.26 -12.49
N VAL A 232 6.99 10.10 -13.18
CA VAL A 232 5.58 9.79 -13.51
C VAL A 232 5.48 8.56 -14.42
N GLU A 233 6.27 8.50 -15.49
CA GLU A 233 6.30 7.35 -16.40
C GLU A 233 6.66 6.04 -15.66
N ASN A 234 7.62 6.09 -14.74
CA ASN A 234 7.98 4.94 -13.92
C ASN A 234 6.86 4.51 -12.97
N PHE A 235 6.15 5.45 -12.35
CA PHE A 235 5.01 5.11 -11.49
C PHE A 235 3.88 4.48 -12.28
N GLN A 236 3.52 5.05 -13.43
CA GLN A 236 2.51 4.47 -14.32
C GLN A 236 2.88 3.04 -14.71
N LYS A 237 4.14 2.79 -15.07
CA LYS A 237 4.60 1.44 -15.43
C LYS A 237 4.55 0.47 -14.24
N ILE A 238 4.96 0.93 -13.05
CA ILE A 238 4.88 0.11 -11.83
C ILE A 238 3.43 -0.28 -11.54
N GLU A 239 2.49 0.66 -11.72
CA GLU A 239 1.07 0.45 -11.51
C GLU A 239 0.48 -0.52 -12.55
N GLU A 240 0.74 -0.30 -13.84
CA GLU A 240 0.39 -1.22 -14.93
C GLU A 240 0.92 -2.66 -14.62
N ASP A 241 2.18 -2.79 -14.20
CA ASP A 241 2.77 -4.08 -13.83
C ASP A 241 2.09 -4.72 -12.60
N GLN A 242 1.66 -3.93 -11.61
CA GLN A 242 0.96 -4.40 -10.43
C GLN A 242 -0.46 -4.87 -10.76
N ILE A 243 -1.18 -4.12 -11.59
CA ILE A 243 -2.51 -4.45 -12.09
C ILE A 243 -2.45 -5.75 -12.90
N GLN A 244 -1.47 -5.87 -13.81
CA GLN A 244 -1.28 -7.10 -14.58
C GLN A 244 -0.98 -8.30 -13.67
N LYS A 245 -0.07 -8.15 -12.70
CA LYS A 245 0.21 -9.22 -11.73
C LYS A 245 -1.02 -9.61 -10.91
N LYS A 246 -1.84 -8.64 -10.49
CA LYS A 246 -3.10 -8.91 -9.77
C LYS A 246 -4.06 -9.69 -10.66
N TYR A 247 -4.27 -9.25 -11.90
CA TYR A 247 -5.08 -9.94 -12.90
C TYR A 247 -4.61 -11.40 -13.14
N ASP A 248 -3.30 -11.61 -13.25
CA ASP A 248 -2.71 -12.94 -13.45
C ASP A 248 -2.87 -13.83 -12.21
N SER A 249 -2.85 -13.25 -11.01
CA SER A 249 -2.95 -13.97 -9.72
C SER A 249 -4.36 -14.45 -9.38
N ILE A 250 -5.40 -13.78 -9.91
CA ILE A 250 -6.79 -14.18 -9.71
C ILE A 250 -7.03 -15.43 -10.55
N SER A 251 -7.58 -16.51 -9.98
CA SER A 251 -8.01 -17.67 -10.75
C SER A 251 -9.27 -17.34 -11.55
N ASN A 252 -9.40 -17.83 -12.79
CA ASN A 252 -10.65 -17.67 -13.55
C ASN A 252 -11.82 -18.17 -12.70
N SER A 253 -12.87 -17.35 -12.56
CA SER A 253 -14.17 -17.91 -12.19
C SER A 253 -14.67 -18.69 -13.40
N ASN A 254 -14.85 -20.00 -13.24
CA ASN A 254 -15.52 -20.84 -14.23
C ASN A 254 -17.03 -20.65 -14.11
#